data_AF-W7TPD9-F1
#
_entry.id   AF-W7TPD9-F1
#
_cell.length_a   1.000
_cell.length_b   1.000
_cell.length_c   1.000
_cell.angle_alpha   90.00
_cell.angle_beta   90.00
_cell.angle_gamma   90.00
#
_symmetry.space_group_name_H-M   'P 1'
#
loop_
_entity.id
_entity.type
_entity.pdbx_description
1 polymer ?
#
loop_
_entity_poly.entity_id
_entity_poly.type
_entity_poly.pdbx_seq_one_letter_code
_entity_poly.pdbx_strand_id
1 'polypeptide(L)'
;MAGRNAHSSSSIPPQAVAASKQGKGLRNDLVKMVYGYGDEKQPMQESVDLLDDLVKEYLEEMCRQACEVARLGRRDVQTSDFIFLIRKDGRRYKRMKDLLEADEELRDARDPKVKKMTET
;
A
#
# COMPACT_ATOMS: atom_id res chain seq x y z
N MET A 1 -4.72 -56.79 -15.30
CA MET A 1 -5.11 -56.01 -14.10
C MET A 1 -3.85 -55.50 -13.41
N ALA A 2 -3.81 -54.19 -13.15
CA ALA A 2 -2.99 -53.41 -12.21
C ALA A 2 -1.47 -53.71 -12.14
N GLY A 3 -0.56 -52.83 -12.56
CA GLY A 3 -0.48 -51.41 -12.19
C GLY A 3 0.46 -51.27 -10.99
N ARG A 4 1.78 -51.20 -11.22
CA ARG A 4 2.78 -50.84 -10.19
C ARG A 4 3.21 -49.38 -10.39
N ASN A 5 3.13 -48.66 -9.29
CA ASN A 5 3.16 -47.21 -9.14
C ASN A 5 4.59 -46.66 -9.33
N ALA A 6 4.84 -45.93 -10.42
CA ALA A 6 6.08 -45.17 -10.60
C ALA A 6 5.94 -43.83 -9.88
N HIS A 7 6.81 -43.57 -8.90
CA HIS A 7 6.93 -42.27 -8.26
C HIS A 7 7.47 -41.28 -9.30
N SER A 8 6.61 -40.38 -9.79
CA SER A 8 7.01 -39.25 -10.61
C SER A 8 7.54 -38.13 -9.71
N SER A 9 8.80 -37.80 -9.96
CA SER A 9 9.46 -36.57 -9.55
C SER A 9 8.61 -35.34 -9.89
N SER A 10 8.19 -34.55 -8.88
CA SER A 10 7.79 -33.16 -9.11
C SER A 10 8.98 -32.25 -8.78
N SER A 11 9.80 -32.03 -9.81
CA SER A 11 10.67 -30.88 -9.88
C SER A 11 9.80 -29.63 -9.79
N ILE A 12 9.92 -28.89 -8.69
CA ILE A 12 9.27 -27.60 -8.47
C ILE A 12 9.72 -26.67 -9.62
N PRO A 13 8.81 -26.19 -10.48
CA PRO A 13 9.22 -25.26 -11.53
C PRO A 13 9.63 -23.92 -10.88
N PRO A 14 10.69 -23.27 -11.38
CA PRO A 14 11.03 -21.92 -10.95
C PRO A 14 9.85 -21.01 -11.30
N GLN A 15 9.23 -20.39 -10.29
CA GLN A 15 8.15 -19.43 -10.49
C GLN A 15 8.65 -18.35 -11.45
N ALA A 16 7.97 -18.25 -12.59
CA ALA A 16 8.12 -17.14 -13.50
C ALA A 16 7.87 -15.85 -12.71
N VAL A 17 8.90 -15.04 -12.52
CA VAL A 17 8.77 -13.66 -12.08
C VAL A 17 7.94 -12.95 -13.13
N ALA A 18 6.63 -12.88 -12.89
CA ALA A 18 5.72 -12.14 -13.74
C ALA A 18 6.26 -10.71 -13.81
N ALA A 19 6.67 -10.29 -15.01
CA ALA A 19 7.10 -8.93 -15.28
C ALA A 19 5.95 -8.00 -14.86
N SER A 20 6.08 -7.38 -13.70
CA SER A 20 5.14 -6.38 -13.23
C SER A 20 5.17 -5.26 -14.25
N LYS A 21 3.99 -4.82 -14.72
CA LYS A 21 3.87 -3.55 -15.43
C LYS A 21 4.56 -2.51 -14.53
N GLN A 22 5.71 -1.99 -14.95
CA GLN A 22 6.34 -0.86 -14.27
C GLN A 22 5.29 0.24 -14.20
N GLY A 23 4.70 0.41 -13.02
CA GLY A 23 3.81 1.52 -12.74
C GLY A 23 4.56 2.81 -13.03
N LYS A 24 3.85 3.84 -13.47
CA LYS A 24 4.42 5.20 -13.47
C LYS A 24 5.00 5.45 -12.08
N GLY A 25 6.30 5.72 -11.99
CA GLY A 25 6.98 5.99 -10.71
C GLY A 25 6.34 7.15 -9.95
N LEU A 26 6.63 7.26 -8.64
CA LEU A 26 6.00 8.26 -7.77
C LEU A 26 6.52 9.68 -8.03
N ARG A 27 7.56 9.81 -8.87
CA ARG A 27 8.24 11.04 -9.24
C ARG A 27 7.33 12.26 -9.42
N ASN A 28 6.26 12.14 -10.22
CA ASN A 28 5.38 13.27 -10.52
C ASN A 28 4.61 13.79 -9.30
N ASP A 29 4.28 12.90 -8.37
CA ASP A 29 3.59 13.25 -7.13
C ASP A 29 4.61 13.67 -6.07
N LEU A 30 5.80 13.08 -6.06
CA LEU A 30 6.91 13.49 -5.20
C LEU A 30 7.34 14.94 -5.43
N VAL A 31 7.40 15.41 -6.68
CA VAL A 31 7.68 16.83 -6.97
C VAL A 31 6.70 17.76 -6.24
N LYS A 32 5.41 17.43 -6.26
CA LYS A 32 4.38 18.23 -5.57
C LYS A 32 4.49 18.11 -4.05
N MET A 33 4.81 16.92 -3.54
CA MET A 33 4.98 16.69 -2.11
C MET A 33 6.17 17.47 -1.58
N VAL A 34 7.33 17.39 -2.25
CA VAL A 34 8.58 18.06 -1.87
C VAL A 34 8.37 19.58 -1.81
N TYR A 35 7.67 20.17 -2.80
CA TYR A 35 7.22 21.56 -2.73
C TYR A 35 6.30 21.83 -1.52
N GLY A 36 5.34 20.94 -1.23
CA GLY A 36 4.47 21.03 -0.06
C GLY A 36 5.21 20.92 1.29
N TYR A 37 6.40 20.33 1.31
CA TYR A 37 7.29 20.28 2.47
C TYR A 37 8.21 21.52 2.58
N GLY A 38 8.12 22.46 1.64
CA GLY A 38 8.83 23.75 1.68
C GLY A 38 10.03 23.85 0.74
N ASP A 39 10.22 22.87 -0.15
CA ASP A 39 11.24 22.95 -1.20
C ASP A 39 10.81 23.88 -2.35
N GLU A 40 11.66 24.04 -3.36
CA GLU A 40 11.36 24.82 -4.56
C GLU A 40 10.35 24.15 -5.49
N LYS A 41 9.68 24.95 -6.34
CA LYS A 41 8.67 24.46 -7.30
C LYS A 41 9.27 23.52 -8.36
N GLN A 42 10.56 23.66 -8.65
CA GLN A 42 11.30 22.85 -9.61
C GLN A 42 12.52 22.24 -8.90
N PRO A 43 12.30 21.23 -8.02
CA PRO A 43 13.38 20.67 -7.22
C PRO A 43 14.41 19.95 -8.11
N MET A 44 15.62 19.81 -7.57
CA MET A 44 16.71 19.07 -8.21
C MET A 44 16.26 17.65 -8.59
N GLN A 45 16.48 17.27 -9.85
CA GLN A 45 16.00 16.00 -10.39
C GLN A 45 16.63 14.80 -9.68
N GLU A 46 17.94 14.84 -9.41
CA GLU A 46 18.61 13.74 -8.71
C GLU A 46 18.06 13.54 -7.30
N SER A 47 17.61 14.62 -6.64
CA SER A 47 17.02 14.54 -5.30
C SER A 47 15.65 13.87 -5.33
N VAL A 48 14.82 14.17 -6.33
CA VAL A 48 13.50 13.52 -6.49
C VAL A 48 13.67 12.05 -6.87
N ASP A 49 14.64 11.73 -7.74
CA ASP A 49 14.90 10.35 -8.16
C ASP A 49 15.40 9.51 -6.97
N LEU A 50 16.32 10.05 -6.16
CA LEU A 50 16.73 9.40 -4.90
C LEU A 50 15.55 9.21 -3.95
N LEU A 51 14.70 10.22 -3.80
CA LEU A 51 13.52 10.14 -2.94
C LEU A 51 12.53 9.07 -3.43
N ASP A 52 12.35 8.90 -4.74
CA ASP A 52 11.52 7.85 -5.34
C ASP A 52 12.01 6.46 -4.94
N ASP A 53 13.32 6.24 -4.94
CA ASP A 53 13.90 4.95 -4.52
C ASP A 53 13.80 4.73 -3.00
N LEU A 54 14.08 5.75 -2.19
CA LEU A 54 13.94 5.67 -0.73
C LEU A 54 12.49 5.38 -0.30
N VAL A 55 11.51 5.98 -0.98
CA VAL A 55 10.09 5.76 -0.68
C VAL A 55 9.66 4.34 -1.07
N LYS A 56 10.14 3.81 -2.20
CA LYS A 56 9.88 2.41 -2.59
C LYS A 56 10.44 1.44 -1.55
N GLU A 57 11.69 1.61 -1.14
CA GLU A 57 12.32 0.76 -0.13
C GLU A 57 11.56 0.81 1.20
N TYR A 58 11.15 2.00 1.63
CA TYR A 58 10.31 2.16 2.82
C TYR A 58 8.96 1.44 2.71
N LEU A 59 8.28 1.57 1.57
CA LEU A 59 6.99 0.92 1.34
C LEU A 59 7.12 -0.60 1.28
N GLU A 60 8.17 -1.13 0.65
CA GLU A 60 8.46 -2.55 0.62
C GLU A 60 8.65 -3.11 2.03
N GLU A 61 9.46 -2.45 2.86
CA GLU A 61 9.67 -2.87 4.24
C GLU A 61 8.40 -2.78 5.09
N MET A 62 7.63 -1.69 4.96
CA MET A 62 6.35 -1.53 5.64
C MET A 62 5.34 -2.61 5.25
N CYS A 63 5.24 -2.94 3.95
CA CYS A 63 4.34 -4.00 3.46
C CYS A 63 4.79 -5.37 3.97
N ARG A 64 6.10 -5.64 3.97
CA ARG A 64 6.67 -6.88 4.50
C ARG A 64 6.29 -7.06 5.98
N GLN A 65 6.46 -6.02 6.80
CA GLN A 65 6.07 -6.04 8.20
C GLN A 65 4.56 -6.24 8.39
N ALA A 66 3.72 -5.60 7.56
CA ALA A 66 2.27 -5.76 7.62
C ALA A 66 1.84 -7.19 7.25
N CYS A 67 2.47 -7.79 6.24
CA CYS A 67 2.27 -9.20 5.88
C CYS A 67 2.60 -10.14 7.03
N GLU A 68 3.69 -9.89 7.77
CA GLU A 68 4.04 -10.71 8.94
C GLU A 68 2.96 -10.64 10.04
N VAL A 69 2.41 -9.45 10.29
CA VAL A 69 1.29 -9.28 11.25
C VAL A 69 0.04 -10.02 10.77
N ALA A 70 -0.33 -9.86 9.50
CA ALA A 70 -1.50 -10.54 8.92
C ALA A 70 -1.35 -12.07 8.94
N ARG A 71 -0.13 -12.57 8.68
CA ARG A 71 0.21 -14.00 8.70
C ARG A 71 0.01 -14.64 10.07
N LEU A 72 0.32 -13.92 11.16
CA LEU A 72 0.03 -14.40 12.52
C LEU A 72 -1.48 -14.65 12.73
N GLY A 73 -2.32 -13.81 12.13
CA GLY A 73 -3.78 -13.96 12.13
C GLY A 73 -4.34 -14.91 11.07
N ARG A 74 -3.49 -15.54 10.23
CA ARG A 74 -3.88 -16.36 9.07
C ARG A 74 -4.93 -15.69 8.17
N ARG A 75 -4.78 -14.39 7.98
CA ARG A 75 -5.66 -13.55 7.16
C ARG A 75 -4.87 -12.74 6.14
N ASP A 76 -5.58 -12.15 5.19
CA ASP A 76 -5.00 -11.17 4.26
C ASP A 76 -4.69 -9.85 4.98
N VAL A 77 -3.79 -9.06 4.38
CA VAL A 77 -3.40 -7.74 4.90
C VAL A 77 -4.59 -6.79 4.88
N GLN A 78 -4.84 -6.16 6.02
CA GLN A 78 -5.89 -5.16 6.20
C GLN A 78 -5.30 -3.84 6.70
N THR A 79 -6.06 -2.76 6.59
CA THR A 79 -5.65 -1.44 7.10
C THR A 79 -5.22 -1.50 8.56
N SER A 80 -5.90 -2.32 9.39
CA SER A 80 -5.58 -2.52 10.80
C SER A 80 -4.13 -2.96 11.07
N ASP A 81 -3.49 -3.67 10.13
CA ASP A 81 -2.11 -4.13 10.28
C ASP A 81 -1.14 -2.95 10.18
N PHE A 82 -1.38 -2.03 9.25
CA PHE A 82 -0.63 -0.77 9.16
C PHE A 82 -0.86 0.12 10.39
N ILE A 83 -2.10 0.19 10.89
CA ILE A 83 -2.42 0.90 12.14
C ILE A 83 -1.58 0.36 13.29
N PHE A 84 -1.45 -0.97 13.39
CA PHE A 84 -0.67 -1.62 14.42
C PHE A 84 0.83 -1.29 14.31
N LEU A 85 1.40 -1.25 13.10
CA LEU A 85 2.80 -0.88 12.90
C LEU A 85 3.10 0.55 13.35
N ILE A 86 2.25 1.51 13.00
CA ILE A 86 2.50 2.93 13.29
C ILE A 86 2.07 3.38 14.70
N ARG A 87 1.43 2.51 15.49
CA ARG A 87 0.78 2.85 16.77
C ARG A 87 1.68 3.55 17.81
N LYS A 88 3.01 3.39 17.71
CA LYS A 88 3.97 4.02 18.62
C LYS A 88 4.28 5.47 18.24
N ASP A 89 4.03 5.85 16.99
CA ASP A 89 4.22 7.21 16.49
C ASP A 89 2.91 7.98 16.65
N GLY A 90 2.79 8.74 17.75
CA GLY A 90 1.56 9.44 18.08
C GLY A 90 1.10 10.44 17.01
N ARG A 91 2.03 11.09 16.30
CA ARG A 91 1.72 12.07 15.25
C ARG A 91 1.17 11.37 14.01
N ARG A 92 1.84 10.32 13.54
CA ARG A 92 1.39 9.55 12.37
C ARG A 92 0.10 8.80 12.66
N TYR A 93 -0.03 8.21 13.84
CA TYR A 93 -1.22 7.48 14.27
C TYR A 93 -2.46 8.38 14.28
N LYS A 94 -2.36 9.57 14.90
CA LYS A 94 -3.46 10.54 14.90
C LYS A 94 -3.84 10.94 13.48
N ARG A 95 -2.84 11.34 12.67
CA ARG A 95 -3.08 11.79 11.30
C ARG A 95 -3.77 10.74 10.44
N MET A 96 -3.38 9.47 10.56
CA MET A 96 -4.02 8.38 9.83
C MET A 96 -5.47 8.15 10.26
N LYS A 97 -5.77 8.23 11.57
CA LYS A 97 -7.16 8.16 12.05
C LYS A 97 -8.02 9.26 11.46
N ASP A 98 -7.55 10.51 11.54
CA ASP A 98 -8.26 11.66 10.99
C ASP A 98 -8.53 11.49 9.48
N LEU A 99 -7.59 10.90 8.72
CA LEU A 99 -7.74 10.65 7.29
C LEU A 99 -8.73 9.53 6.96
N LEU A 100 -8.77 8.46 7.77
CA LEU A 100 -9.73 7.36 7.57
C LEU A 100 -11.16 7.82 7.89
N GLU A 101 -11.34 8.60 8.95
CA GLU A 101 -12.63 9.21 9.29
C GLU A 101 -13.13 10.12 8.18
N ALA A 102 -12.26 10.99 7.65
CA ALA A 102 -12.62 11.85 6.52
C ALA A 102 -12.94 11.06 5.24
N ASP A 103 -12.26 9.94 4.98
CA ASP A 103 -12.58 9.07 3.83
C ASP A 103 -13.96 8.41 4.00
N GLU A 104 -14.29 7.94 5.21
CA GLU A 104 -15.61 7.40 5.53
C GLU A 104 -16.71 8.45 5.31
N GLU A 105 -16.54 9.67 5.83
CA GLU A 105 -17.48 10.78 5.62
C GLU A 105 -17.69 11.10 4.12
N LEU A 106 -16.60 11.17 3.35
CA LEU A 106 -16.66 11.44 1.91
C LEU A 106 -17.33 10.30 1.14
N ARG A 107 -17.18 9.05 1.57
CA ARG A 107 -17.85 7.90 0.96
C ARG A 107 -19.35 7.92 1.23
N ASP A 108 -19.75 8.24 2.45
CA ASP A 108 -21.16 8.37 2.84
C ASP A 108 -21.83 9.53 2.10
N ALA A 109 -21.14 10.68 1.98
CA ALA A 109 -21.65 11.83 1.23
C ALA A 109 -21.82 11.56 -0.27
N ARG A 110 -21.09 10.58 -0.82
CA ARG A 110 -21.19 10.14 -2.22
C ARG A 110 -22.21 9.03 -2.41
N ASP A 111 -22.77 8.44 -1.35
CA ASP A 111 -23.80 7.42 -1.46
C ASP A 111 -25.09 8.06 -1.99
N PRO A 112 -25.57 7.65 -3.19
CA PRO A 112 -26.79 8.19 -3.78
C PRO A 112 -28.05 7.98 -2.93
N LYS A 113 -28.02 7.07 -1.94
CA LYS A 113 -29.13 6.88 -1.00
C LYS A 113 -29.29 8.04 -0.02
N VAL A 114 -28.20 8.71 0.36
CA VAL A 114 -28.21 9.84 1.31
C VAL A 114 -28.83 11.08 0.67
N LYS A 115 -28.55 11.34 -0.63
CA LYS A 115 -29.16 12.46 -1.37
C LYS A 115 -30.68 12.41 -1.45
N LYS A 116 -31.28 11.21 -1.46
CA LYS A 116 -32.74 11.06 -1.57
C LYS A 116 -33.50 11.38 -0.28
N MET A 117 -32.83 11.45 0.88
CA MET A 117 -33.48 11.79 2.17
C MET A 117 -33.48 13.29 2.49
N THR A 118 -32.64 14.09 1.83
CA THR A 118 -32.55 15.53 2.07
C THR A 118 -33.33 16.38 1.06
N GLU A 119 -33.91 15.76 0.03
CA GLU A 119 -34.81 16.39 -0.93
C GLU A 119 -36.24 15.86 -0.71
N THR A 120 -36.91 16.25 0.38
CA THR A 120 -38.37 16.13 0.53
C THR A 120 -38.89 17.24 1.44
#